data_AF-A0A8B8ZIS7-F1
#
_entry.id   AF-A0A8B8ZIS7-F1
#
_cell.length_a   1.000
_cell.length_b   1.000
_cell.length_c   1.000
_cell.angle_alpha   90.00
_cell.angle_beta   90.00
_cell.angle_gamma   90.00
#
_symmetry.space_group_name_H-M   'P 1'
#
loop_
_entity.id
_entity.type
_entity.pdbx_description
1 polymer ?
#
loop_
_entity_poly.entity_id
_entity_poly.type
_entity_poly.pdbx_seq_one_letter_code
_entity_poly.pdbx_strand_id
1 'polypeptide(L)'
;MLQYASNLNLSDCYGKIGVPRQLVITEDPTSIPRAVAEAGLTLPLVAKPLVADGSAKSHELSLAFDQFALSKLDPPLVLQEFVNHGGVLFKVYIVGESIKVVRRFSLPDVNKCELLDTAGVFRFPRVSCAAASADDADLEPDIAELPPRPLLERLARELRCRLGLRLFNMDIIREHGTRDQFYVIDINYFPGYGKMPGYEHIFTDFLIGLVQV
;
A
#
# COMPACT_ATOMS: atom_id res chain seq x y z
N MET A 1 10.46 0.72 -4.76
CA MET A 1 9.83 0.29 -6.04
C MET A 1 8.62 1.12 -6.44
N LEU A 2 7.90 1.78 -5.51
CA LEU A 2 6.72 2.60 -5.85
C LEU A 2 6.94 3.69 -6.90
N GLN A 3 8.15 4.25 -7.03
CA GLN A 3 8.48 5.22 -8.08
C GLN A 3 8.21 4.71 -9.52
N TYR A 4 8.26 3.39 -9.73
CA TYR A 4 7.95 2.80 -11.03
C TYR A 4 6.45 2.75 -11.29
N ALA A 5 5.64 2.66 -10.23
CA ALA A 5 4.19 2.73 -10.29
C ALA A 5 3.68 4.17 -10.41
N SER A 6 4.33 5.16 -9.78
CA SER A 6 3.91 6.57 -9.87
C SER A 6 4.02 7.14 -11.29
N ASN A 7 4.90 6.57 -12.12
CA ASN A 7 5.09 6.97 -13.51
C ASN A 7 4.14 6.26 -14.48
N LEU A 8 3.19 5.48 -13.97
CA LEU A 8 2.14 4.84 -14.77
C LEU A 8 0.90 5.72 -14.75
N ASN A 9 0.59 6.36 -15.88
CA ASN A 9 -0.70 7.02 -16.05
C ASN A 9 -1.71 6.00 -16.59
N LEU A 10 -2.16 5.11 -15.70
CA LEU A 10 -3.15 4.08 -16.02
C LEU A 10 -4.53 4.60 -15.63
N SER A 11 -5.17 5.25 -16.60
CA SER A 11 -6.58 5.65 -16.56
C SER A 11 -7.27 5.04 -17.78
N ASP A 12 -8.29 4.22 -17.55
CA ASP A 12 -9.11 3.62 -18.61
C ASP A 12 -10.56 3.40 -18.16
N CYS A 13 -11.33 2.62 -18.93
CA CYS A 13 -12.72 2.29 -18.60
C CYS A 13 -12.88 1.37 -17.37
N TYR A 14 -11.79 0.79 -16.87
CA TYR A 14 -11.76 -0.04 -15.66
C TYR A 14 -11.31 0.73 -14.42
N GLY A 15 -10.92 1.99 -14.58
CA GLY A 15 -10.62 2.92 -13.50
C GLY A 15 -9.26 3.59 -13.62
N LYS A 16 -8.87 4.24 -12.54
CA LYS A 16 -7.64 5.00 -12.39
C LYS A 16 -6.81 4.38 -11.30
N ILE A 17 -5.52 4.24 -11.57
CA ILE A 17 -4.56 3.81 -10.55
C ILE A 17 -3.41 4.80 -10.44
N GLY A 18 -3.08 5.15 -9.20
CA GLY A 18 -1.99 6.04 -8.87
C GLY A 18 -1.16 5.55 -7.69
N VAL A 19 -0.30 6.44 -7.21
CA VAL A 19 0.43 6.27 -5.94
C VAL A 19 0.16 7.54 -5.13
N PRO A 20 -0.21 7.45 -3.84
CA PRO A 20 -0.40 8.64 -3.02
C PRO A 20 0.91 9.42 -2.94
N ARG A 21 0.85 10.75 -2.84
CA ARG A 21 2.07 11.55 -2.81
C ARG A 21 2.89 11.15 -1.59
N GLN A 22 4.20 11.16 -1.78
CA GLN A 22 5.11 10.72 -0.74
C GLN A 22 6.42 11.52 -0.78
N LEU A 23 7.07 11.59 0.37
CA LEU A 23 8.33 12.27 0.59
C LEU A 23 9.23 11.39 1.45
N VAL A 24 10.50 11.30 1.07
CA VAL A 24 11.51 10.60 1.85
C VAL A 24 12.24 11.61 2.74
N ILE A 25 12.33 11.31 4.03
CA ILE A 25 13.12 12.08 5.00
C ILE A 25 14.23 11.17 5.52
N THR A 26 15.49 11.59 5.40
CA THR A 26 16.64 10.73 5.72
C THR A 26 17.30 11.06 7.05
N GLU A 27 17.38 12.33 7.45
CA GLU A 27 18.28 12.73 8.54
C GLU A 27 17.62 13.65 9.58
N ASP A 28 17.29 14.90 9.25
CA ASP A 28 16.91 15.91 10.25
C ASP A 28 15.39 15.86 10.60
N PRO A 29 15.01 15.40 11.82
CA PRO A 29 13.61 15.36 12.25
C PRO A 29 12.97 16.76 12.32
N THR A 30 13.76 17.80 12.61
CA THR A 30 13.25 19.17 12.77
C THR A 30 12.86 19.81 11.44
N SER A 31 13.41 19.29 10.34
CA SER A 31 13.09 19.73 8.98
C SER A 31 11.76 19.20 8.44
N ILE A 32 11.18 18.16 9.08
CA ILE A 32 10.03 17.42 8.55
C ILE A 32 8.84 18.33 8.25
N PRO A 33 8.38 19.21 9.16
CA PRO A 33 7.20 20.04 8.88
C PRO A 33 7.41 20.97 7.69
N ARG A 34 8.61 21.56 7.57
CA ARG A 34 8.96 22.43 6.43
C ARG A 34 9.02 21.64 5.14
N ALA A 35 9.68 20.48 5.13
CA ALA A 35 9.81 19.63 3.96
C ALA A 35 8.43 19.13 3.47
N VAL A 36 7.52 18.79 4.39
CA VAL A 36 6.13 18.43 4.08
C VAL A 36 5.37 19.59 3.43
N ALA A 37 5.51 20.81 3.97
CA ALA A 37 4.87 22.00 3.42
C ALA A 37 5.42 22.36 2.02
N GLU A 38 6.74 22.34 1.85
CA GLU A 38 7.41 22.58 0.56
C GLU A 38 7.04 21.52 -0.49
N ALA A 39 6.92 20.26 -0.07
CA ALA A 39 6.45 19.18 -0.93
C ALA A 39 4.94 19.25 -1.19
N GLY A 40 4.18 20.12 -0.51
CA GLY A 40 2.75 20.31 -0.66
C GLY A 40 1.90 19.11 -0.27
N LEU A 41 2.39 18.25 0.64
CA LEU A 41 1.71 17.06 1.13
C LEU A 41 0.52 17.43 2.04
N THR A 42 -0.56 16.67 1.96
CA THR A 42 -1.77 16.89 2.77
C THR A 42 -1.86 15.90 3.94
N LEU A 43 -2.20 16.42 5.13
CA LEU A 43 -2.42 15.59 6.31
C LEU A 43 -3.79 14.88 6.24
N PRO A 44 -3.91 13.66 6.79
CA PRO A 44 -2.88 12.97 7.58
C PRO A 44 -1.84 12.19 6.73
N LEU A 45 -0.65 11.98 7.30
CA LEU A 45 0.47 11.31 6.64
C LEU A 45 0.86 10.01 7.37
N VAL A 46 0.92 8.90 6.63
CA VAL A 46 1.48 7.63 7.11
C VAL A 46 3.00 7.74 7.08
N ALA A 47 3.63 7.56 8.23
CA ALA A 47 5.07 7.45 8.39
C ALA A 47 5.49 5.97 8.37
N LYS A 48 6.35 5.62 7.41
CA LYS A 48 6.91 4.28 7.21
C LYS A 48 8.41 4.33 7.46
N PRO A 49 8.97 3.65 8.47
CA PRO A 49 10.42 3.57 8.66
C PRO A 49 11.11 3.03 7.40
N LEU A 50 12.24 3.63 7.01
CA LEU A 50 13.04 3.17 5.87
C LEU A 50 13.95 2.00 6.24
N VAL A 51 14.38 1.93 7.50
CA VAL A 51 15.21 0.82 7.98
C VAL A 51 14.31 -0.38 8.23
N ALA A 52 14.49 -1.44 7.45
CA ALA A 52 13.90 -2.75 7.67
C ALA A 52 14.97 -3.68 8.26
N ASP A 53 15.44 -3.42 9.49
CA ASP A 53 16.47 -4.24 10.15
C ASP A 53 15.90 -5.54 10.78
N GLY A 54 14.61 -5.83 10.58
CA GLY A 54 13.92 -6.98 11.15
C GLY A 54 13.61 -6.84 12.64
N SER A 55 13.98 -5.74 13.30
CA SER A 55 13.58 -5.44 14.67
C SER A 55 12.10 -5.04 14.75
N ALA A 56 11.50 -5.18 15.93
CA ALA A 56 10.10 -4.81 16.15
C ALA A 56 9.80 -3.33 15.88
N LYS A 57 10.81 -2.44 15.92
CA LYS A 57 10.68 -1.00 15.64
C LYS A 57 10.61 -0.68 14.15
N SER A 58 11.15 -1.55 13.31
CA SER A 58 11.29 -1.34 11.86
C SER A 58 10.02 -1.57 11.04
N HIS A 59 8.93 -1.98 11.70
CA HIS A 59 7.63 -2.22 11.08
C HIS A 59 6.50 -1.40 11.71
N GLU A 60 6.81 -0.46 12.61
CA GLU A 60 5.78 0.36 13.26
C GLU A 60 5.35 1.50 12.34
N LEU A 61 4.14 1.40 11.80
CA LEU A 61 3.49 2.48 11.06
C LEU A 61 2.90 3.49 12.04
N SER A 62 3.19 4.77 11.82
CA SER A 62 2.60 5.87 12.58
C SER A 62 1.79 6.77 11.66
N LEU A 63 0.72 7.38 12.17
CA LEU A 63 -0.08 8.34 11.42
C LEU A 63 0.04 9.73 12.08
N ALA A 64 0.52 10.69 11.30
CA ALA A 64 0.67 12.08 11.71
C ALA A 64 -0.51 12.90 11.19
N PHE A 65 -1.26 13.53 12.11
CA PHE A 65 -2.49 14.26 11.78
C PHE A 65 -2.32 15.78 11.73
N ASP A 66 -1.30 16.28 12.41
CA ASP A 66 -1.02 17.71 12.53
C ASP A 66 0.49 17.97 12.38
N GLN A 67 0.87 19.25 12.29
CA GLN A 67 2.28 19.63 12.16
C GLN A 67 3.10 19.30 13.42
N PHE A 68 2.47 19.25 14.58
CA PHE A 68 3.16 18.93 15.83
C PHE A 68 3.52 17.44 15.91
N ALA A 69 2.69 16.57 15.34
CA ALA A 69 2.91 15.15 15.19
C ALA A 69 4.10 14.88 14.25
N LEU A 70 4.27 15.67 13.19
CA LEU A 70 5.41 15.56 12.27
C LEU A 70 6.75 15.77 12.99
N SER A 71 6.83 16.73 13.90
CA SER A 71 8.04 17.02 14.69
C SER A 71 8.43 15.91 15.67
N LYS A 72 7.56 14.91 15.88
CA LYS A 72 7.80 13.76 16.77
C LYS A 72 8.23 12.49 16.04
N LEU A 73 8.31 12.54 14.71
CA LEU A 73 8.72 11.42 13.89
C LEU A 73 10.25 11.31 13.85
N ASP A 74 10.74 10.08 13.69
CA ASP A 74 12.18 9.77 13.73
C ASP A 74 12.64 9.21 12.38
N PRO A 75 13.42 9.97 11.59
CA PRO A 75 14.03 9.51 10.34
C PRO A 75 15.04 8.35 10.55
N PRO A 76 15.36 7.57 9.51
CA PRO A 76 14.91 7.72 8.13
C PRO A 76 13.53 7.09 7.90
N LEU A 77 12.66 7.80 7.20
CA LEU A 77 11.27 7.39 6.96
C LEU A 77 10.73 7.89 5.61
N VAL A 78 9.63 7.28 5.19
CA VAL A 78 8.79 7.77 4.09
C VAL A 78 7.50 8.30 4.70
N LEU A 79 7.14 9.54 4.35
CA LEU A 79 5.82 10.10 4.59
C LEU A 79 4.99 9.90 3.33
N GLN A 80 3.80 9.33 3.47
CA GLN A 80 2.87 9.12 2.37
C GLN A 80 1.48 9.62 2.76
N GLU A 81 0.78 10.29 1.84
CA GLU A 81 -0.60 10.74 2.08
C GLU A 81 -1.51 9.57 2.42
N PHE A 82 -2.29 9.72 3.49
CA PHE A 82 -3.30 8.77 3.87
C PHE A 82 -4.56 8.98 3.03
N VAL A 83 -5.05 7.91 2.42
CA VAL A 83 -6.29 7.89 1.66
C VAL A 83 -7.26 7.00 2.41
N ASN A 84 -8.45 7.51 2.75
CA ASN A 84 -9.51 6.68 3.32
C ASN A 84 -9.90 5.59 2.31
N HIS A 85 -10.03 4.36 2.76
CA HIS A 85 -10.19 3.17 1.91
C HIS A 85 -11.05 2.06 2.54
N GLY A 86 -11.93 2.41 3.50
CA GLY A 86 -12.86 1.47 4.11
C GLY A 86 -12.18 0.41 4.98
N GLY A 87 -10.93 0.63 5.38
CA GLY A 87 -10.18 -0.32 6.20
C GLY A 87 -9.83 -1.64 5.50
N VAL A 88 -9.84 -1.68 4.15
CA VAL A 88 -9.53 -2.90 3.38
C VAL A 88 -8.40 -2.66 2.37
N LEU A 89 -7.45 -3.59 2.36
CA LEU A 89 -6.34 -3.66 1.44
C LEU A 89 -6.49 -4.85 0.50
N PHE A 90 -6.23 -4.65 -0.78
CA PHE A 90 -6.11 -5.70 -1.79
C PHE A 90 -4.65 -6.08 -1.99
N LYS A 91 -4.25 -7.25 -1.48
CA LYS A 91 -2.92 -7.81 -1.72
C LYS A 91 -2.92 -8.59 -3.03
N VAL A 92 -2.28 -8.03 -4.04
CA VAL A 92 -2.23 -8.59 -5.41
C VAL A 92 -0.89 -9.28 -5.61
N TYR A 93 -0.91 -10.61 -5.63
CA TYR A 93 0.25 -11.46 -5.91
C TYR A 93 0.40 -11.66 -7.42
N ILE A 94 1.63 -11.47 -7.90
CA ILE A 94 2.03 -11.71 -9.29
C ILE A 94 3.05 -12.85 -9.30
N VAL A 95 2.73 -13.89 -10.09
CA VAL A 95 3.58 -15.07 -10.31
C VAL A 95 3.64 -15.36 -11.80
N GLY A 96 4.67 -14.86 -12.47
CA GLY A 96 4.70 -14.87 -13.93
C GLY A 96 3.53 -14.07 -14.49
N GLU A 97 2.68 -14.69 -15.32
CA GLU A 97 1.44 -14.11 -15.86
C GLU A 97 0.25 -14.25 -14.89
N SER A 98 0.36 -15.06 -13.85
CA SER A 98 -0.74 -15.35 -12.93
C SER A 98 -0.92 -14.22 -11.91
N ILE A 99 -2.18 -13.85 -11.69
CA ILE A 99 -2.58 -12.82 -10.72
C ILE A 99 -3.53 -13.45 -9.71
N LYS A 100 -3.25 -13.24 -8.42
CA LYS A 100 -4.12 -13.63 -7.32
C LYS A 100 -4.33 -12.47 -6.36
N VAL A 101 -5.58 -12.13 -6.09
CA VAL A 101 -5.95 -11.06 -5.16
C VAL A 101 -6.47 -11.67 -3.86
N VAL A 102 -6.05 -11.11 -2.73
CA VAL A 102 -6.51 -11.47 -1.38
C VAL A 102 -6.86 -10.19 -0.63
N ARG A 103 -7.99 -10.17 0.07
CA ARG A 103 -8.35 -9.04 0.94
C ARG A 103 -7.68 -9.16 2.30
N ARG A 104 -7.25 -8.02 2.83
CA ARG A 104 -6.69 -7.86 4.17
C ARG A 104 -7.40 -6.71 4.84
N PHE A 105 -7.58 -6.79 6.16
CA PHE A 105 -7.91 -5.57 6.88
C PHE A 105 -6.74 -4.58 6.75
N SER A 106 -7.02 -3.31 6.99
CA SER A 106 -6.06 -2.22 6.87
C SER A 106 -6.36 -1.20 7.97
N LEU A 107 -5.71 -0.03 7.90
CA LEU A 107 -6.00 1.08 8.79
C LEU A 107 -7.44 1.57 8.56
N PRO A 108 -8.24 1.79 9.62
CA PRO A 108 -9.59 2.30 9.49
C PRO A 108 -9.57 3.73 8.93
N ASP A 109 -10.70 4.14 8.37
CA ASP A 109 -10.85 5.50 7.87
C ASP A 109 -10.76 6.52 8.99
N VAL A 110 -10.31 7.71 8.60
CA VAL A 110 -10.07 8.82 9.49
C VAL A 110 -11.05 9.93 9.19
N ASN A 111 -11.73 10.42 10.22
CA ASN A 111 -12.62 11.57 10.12
C ASN A 111 -11.89 12.84 10.59
N LYS A 112 -11.81 13.87 9.73
CA LYS A 112 -11.18 15.17 10.04
C LYS A 112 -11.81 15.88 11.25
N CYS A 113 -13.09 15.65 11.54
CA CYS A 113 -13.77 16.30 12.66
C CYS A 113 -13.40 15.70 14.03
N GLU A 114 -13.22 14.39 14.12
CA GLU A 114 -12.83 13.70 15.38
C GLU A 114 -11.36 13.98 15.75
N LEU A 115 -10.57 14.43 14.78
CA LEU A 115 -9.14 14.72 14.92
C LEU A 115 -8.84 16.08 15.55
N LEU A 116 -9.78 17.03 15.56
CA LEU A 116 -9.57 18.32 16.21
C LEU A 116 -9.47 18.18 17.74
N ASP A 117 -10.04 17.13 18.31
CA ASP A 117 -10.02 16.85 19.76
C ASP A 117 -8.82 15.99 20.20
N THR A 118 -8.09 15.36 19.26
CA THR A 118 -7.00 14.42 19.57
C THR A 118 -5.66 14.96 19.06
N ALA A 119 -5.01 15.82 19.83
CA ALA A 119 -3.67 16.33 19.49
C ALA A 119 -2.60 15.22 19.58
N GLY A 120 -1.90 14.92 18.47
CA GLY A 120 -0.70 14.08 18.49
C GLY A 120 -0.57 13.01 17.40
N VAL A 121 0.43 12.14 17.60
CA VAL A 121 0.72 10.98 16.73
C VAL A 121 -0.12 9.80 17.22
N PHE A 122 -1.03 9.29 16.40
CA PHE A 122 -1.65 7.99 16.68
C PHE A 122 -0.69 6.90 16.20
N ARG A 123 -0.05 6.24 17.16
CA ARG A 123 0.68 4.99 16.88
C ARG A 123 -0.36 3.89 16.87
N PHE A 124 -0.58 3.28 15.71
CA PHE A 124 -1.43 2.11 15.66
C PHE A 124 -0.69 0.98 16.38
N PRO A 125 -1.18 0.48 17.54
CA PRO A 125 -0.56 -0.66 18.20
C PRO A 125 -0.54 -1.79 17.17
N ARG A 126 0.67 -2.31 16.88
CA ARG A 126 0.99 -3.35 15.87
C ARG A 126 -0.26 -3.83 15.18
N VAL A 127 -0.48 -3.37 13.95
CA VAL A 127 -1.61 -3.67 13.08
C VAL A 127 -1.98 -5.16 13.16
N SER A 128 -2.73 -5.52 14.20
CA SER A 128 -3.11 -6.90 14.49
C SER A 128 -4.23 -7.31 13.53
N CYS A 129 -4.85 -6.31 12.87
CA CYS A 129 -5.80 -6.47 11.80
C CYS A 129 -5.14 -6.64 10.41
N ALA A 130 -4.06 -5.93 10.05
CA ALA A 130 -3.60 -5.93 8.64
C ALA A 130 -2.94 -7.22 8.16
N ALA A 131 -2.52 -8.08 9.09
CA ALA A 131 -2.08 -9.43 8.76
C ALA A 131 -3.25 -10.44 8.65
N ALA A 132 -4.46 -10.10 9.07
CA ALA A 132 -5.62 -10.98 9.02
C ALA A 132 -6.27 -10.90 7.62
N SER A 133 -6.72 -12.06 7.14
CA SER A 133 -7.52 -12.11 5.92
C SER A 133 -8.86 -11.41 6.16
N ALA A 134 -9.33 -10.68 5.17
CA ALA A 134 -10.68 -10.11 5.14
C ALA A 134 -11.56 -10.77 4.07
N ASP A 135 -11.13 -11.90 3.50
CA ASP A 135 -11.87 -12.57 2.43
C ASP A 135 -13.24 -13.14 2.89
N ASP A 136 -13.32 -13.57 4.14
CA ASP A 136 -14.55 -14.12 4.75
C ASP A 136 -15.26 -13.12 5.67
N ALA A 137 -14.80 -11.86 5.68
CA ALA A 137 -15.40 -10.81 6.50
C ALA A 137 -16.71 -10.30 5.87
N ASP A 138 -17.68 -9.99 6.72
CA ASP A 138 -18.91 -9.31 6.30
C ASP A 138 -18.60 -7.83 6.07
N LEU A 139 -18.33 -7.49 4.82
CA LEU A 139 -17.95 -6.15 4.36
C LEU A 139 -19.06 -5.57 3.49
N GLU A 140 -19.20 -4.25 3.50
CA GLU A 140 -20.12 -3.57 2.59
C GLU A 140 -19.77 -3.92 1.12
N PRO A 141 -20.77 -4.12 0.24
CA PRO A 141 -20.52 -4.65 -1.12
C PRO A 141 -19.53 -3.84 -1.95
N ASP A 142 -19.52 -2.52 -1.79
CA ASP A 142 -18.65 -1.57 -2.47
C ASP A 142 -17.20 -1.58 -1.95
N ILE A 143 -17.00 -1.89 -0.67
CA ILE A 143 -15.69 -2.12 -0.06
C ILE A 143 -15.17 -3.51 -0.40
N ALA A 144 -16.05 -4.52 -0.44
CA ALA A 144 -15.72 -5.91 -0.68
C ALA A 144 -15.29 -6.21 -2.12
N GLU A 145 -15.71 -5.38 -3.08
CA GLU A 145 -15.48 -5.57 -4.51
C GLU A 145 -13.98 -5.51 -4.86
N LEU A 146 -13.50 -6.54 -5.55
CA LEU A 146 -12.11 -6.61 -5.99
C LEU A 146 -11.80 -5.58 -7.10
N PRO A 147 -10.56 -5.08 -7.19
CA PRO A 147 -10.14 -4.28 -8.32
C PRO A 147 -10.36 -5.03 -9.64
N PRO A 148 -10.81 -4.36 -10.72
CA PRO A 148 -11.09 -5.02 -11.99
C PRO A 148 -9.87 -5.78 -12.52
N ARG A 149 -10.08 -7.05 -12.88
CA ARG A 149 -9.00 -7.91 -13.37
C ARG A 149 -8.23 -7.32 -14.57
N PRO A 150 -8.88 -6.71 -15.59
CA PRO A 150 -8.16 -6.10 -16.70
C PRO A 150 -7.23 -4.95 -16.27
N LEU A 151 -7.62 -4.16 -15.26
CA LEU A 151 -6.77 -3.10 -14.69
C LEU A 151 -5.51 -3.72 -14.06
N LEU A 152 -5.69 -4.79 -13.27
CA LEU A 152 -4.58 -5.50 -12.62
C LEU A 152 -3.65 -6.19 -13.63
N GLU A 153 -4.18 -6.80 -14.69
CA GLU A 153 -3.38 -7.43 -15.74
C GLU A 153 -2.49 -6.43 -16.49
N ARG A 154 -3.04 -5.25 -16.81
CA ARG A 154 -2.27 -4.16 -17.42
C ARG A 154 -1.19 -3.66 -16.46
N LEU A 155 -1.54 -3.36 -15.22
CA LEU A 155 -0.61 -2.89 -14.19
C LEU A 155 0.52 -3.89 -13.96
N ALA A 156 0.20 -5.17 -13.78
CA ALA A 156 1.16 -6.23 -13.57
C ALA A 156 2.12 -6.35 -14.76
N ARG A 157 1.61 -6.32 -16.00
CA ARG A 157 2.45 -6.34 -17.20
C ARG A 157 3.43 -5.16 -17.23
N GLU A 158 2.95 -3.95 -17.02
CA GLU A 158 3.80 -2.74 -17.02
C GLU A 158 4.87 -2.80 -15.93
N LEU A 159 4.51 -3.19 -14.71
CA LEU A 159 5.46 -3.33 -13.61
C LEU A 159 6.48 -4.44 -13.86
N ARG A 160 6.08 -5.57 -14.44
CA ARG A 160 7.02 -6.64 -14.83
C ARG A 160 8.04 -6.14 -15.85
N CYS A 161 7.58 -5.47 -16.91
CA CYS A 161 8.46 -4.92 -17.94
C CYS A 161 9.45 -3.89 -17.37
N ARG A 162 8.99 -2.99 -16.49
CA ARG A 162 9.81 -1.91 -15.94
C ARG A 162 10.76 -2.35 -14.83
N LEU A 163 10.33 -3.28 -13.98
CA LEU A 163 11.11 -3.77 -12.84
C LEU A 163 11.99 -4.98 -13.23
N GLY A 164 11.70 -5.66 -14.34
CA GLY A 164 12.35 -6.92 -14.69
C GLY A 164 12.00 -8.08 -13.74
N LEU A 165 10.97 -7.92 -12.92
CA LEU A 165 10.55 -8.89 -11.91
C LEU A 165 9.44 -9.79 -12.46
N ARG A 166 9.40 -11.04 -11.99
CA ARG A 166 8.30 -11.98 -12.29
C ARG A 166 7.55 -12.46 -11.05
N LEU A 167 8.15 -12.27 -9.87
CA LEU A 167 7.64 -12.69 -8.58
C LEU A 167 7.64 -11.50 -7.64
N PHE A 168 6.46 -10.91 -7.43
CA PHE A 168 6.26 -9.79 -6.53
C PHE A 168 4.80 -9.74 -6.11
N ASN A 169 4.49 -8.97 -5.07
CA ASN A 169 3.13 -8.50 -4.85
C ASN A 169 3.10 -6.99 -4.79
N MET A 170 1.88 -6.47 -4.88
CA MET A 170 1.59 -5.08 -4.59
C MET A 170 0.38 -4.99 -3.66
N ASP A 171 0.43 -4.00 -2.80
CA ASP A 171 -0.61 -3.69 -1.84
C ASP A 171 -1.39 -2.49 -2.42
N ILE A 172 -2.67 -2.71 -2.77
CA ILE A 172 -3.56 -1.74 -3.42
C ILE A 172 -4.72 -1.39 -2.50
N ILE A 173 -5.05 -0.10 -2.40
CA ILE A 173 -6.28 0.38 -1.74
C ILE A 173 -7.20 1.05 -2.76
N ARG A 174 -8.50 1.05 -2.48
CA ARG A 174 -9.53 1.79 -3.23
C ARG A 174 -9.95 2.99 -2.39
N GLU A 175 -10.03 4.18 -2.97
CA GLU A 175 -10.48 5.37 -2.23
C GLU A 175 -11.95 5.22 -1.83
N HIS A 176 -12.24 5.40 -0.54
CA HIS A 176 -13.58 5.27 0.02
C HIS A 176 -14.54 6.23 -0.70
N GLY A 177 -15.71 5.71 -1.08
CA GLY A 177 -16.75 6.50 -1.75
C GLY A 177 -16.52 6.65 -3.26
N THR A 178 -15.40 6.13 -3.77
CA THR A 178 -15.16 5.97 -5.21
C THR A 178 -15.35 4.51 -5.62
N ARG A 179 -15.69 4.27 -6.88
CA ARG A 179 -15.74 2.91 -7.43
C ARG A 179 -14.46 2.53 -8.18
N ASP A 180 -13.77 3.51 -8.73
CA ASP A 180 -12.79 3.31 -9.78
C ASP A 180 -11.44 3.99 -9.50
N GLN A 181 -11.24 4.58 -8.32
CA GLN A 181 -9.97 5.22 -7.94
C GLN A 181 -9.15 4.32 -7.01
N PHE A 182 -8.01 3.84 -7.49
CA PHE A 182 -7.12 2.91 -6.81
C PHE A 182 -5.74 3.51 -6.57
N TYR A 183 -5.07 3.04 -5.53
CA TYR A 183 -3.72 3.48 -5.18
C TYR A 183 -2.83 2.30 -4.82
N VAL A 184 -1.65 2.21 -5.45
CA VAL A 184 -0.59 1.28 -5.04
C VAL A 184 0.18 1.92 -3.89
N ILE A 185 0.18 1.28 -2.72
CA ILE A 185 0.81 1.83 -1.51
C ILE A 185 2.08 1.10 -1.08
N ASP A 186 2.30 -0.13 -1.59
CA ASP A 186 3.54 -0.87 -1.41
C ASP A 186 3.77 -1.91 -2.52
N ILE A 187 5.03 -2.25 -2.81
CA ILE A 187 5.43 -3.30 -3.74
C ILE A 187 6.59 -4.07 -3.11
N ASN A 188 6.45 -5.38 -2.94
CA ASN A 188 7.52 -6.23 -2.39
C ASN A 188 8.00 -7.26 -3.42
N TYR A 189 9.32 -7.36 -3.54
CA TYR A 189 9.97 -8.41 -4.34
C TYR A 189 9.94 -9.72 -3.57
N PHE A 190 9.55 -10.80 -4.24
CA PHE A 190 9.47 -12.15 -3.68
C PHE A 190 8.83 -12.19 -2.26
N PRO A 191 7.53 -11.83 -2.14
CA PRO A 191 6.86 -11.84 -0.86
C PRO A 191 6.66 -13.28 -0.34
N GLY A 192 6.23 -13.41 0.92
CA GLY A 192 5.75 -14.68 1.43
C GLY A 192 4.45 -15.11 0.73
N TYR A 193 4.51 -16.16 -0.09
CA TYR A 193 3.35 -16.72 -0.82
C TYR A 193 2.51 -17.70 0.01
N GLY A 194 2.95 -18.12 1.20
CA GLY A 194 2.23 -19.13 2.00
C GLY A 194 0.81 -18.72 2.46
N LYS A 195 0.44 -17.44 2.31
CA LYS A 195 -0.92 -16.95 2.56
C LYS A 195 -1.72 -16.67 1.28
N MET A 196 -1.19 -17.07 0.11
CA MET A 196 -1.87 -16.97 -1.18
C MET A 196 -2.62 -18.30 -1.44
N PRO A 197 -3.94 -18.29 -1.61
CA PRO A 197 -4.69 -19.52 -1.87
C PRO A 197 -4.23 -20.20 -3.17
N GLY A 198 -3.90 -21.48 -3.09
CA GLY A 198 -3.45 -22.29 -4.23
C GLY A 198 -2.04 -21.96 -4.72
N TYR A 199 -1.17 -21.44 -3.85
CA TYR A 199 0.18 -21.02 -4.24
C TYR A 199 1.02 -22.17 -4.79
N GLU A 200 0.84 -23.40 -4.28
CA GLU A 200 1.61 -24.57 -4.69
C GLU A 200 1.44 -24.83 -6.19
N HIS A 201 0.19 -24.83 -6.66
CA HIS A 201 -0.14 -25.06 -8.07
C HIS A 201 0.35 -23.91 -8.95
N ILE A 202 0.03 -22.67 -8.58
CA ILE A 202 0.42 -21.48 -9.36
C ILE A 202 1.94 -21.39 -9.51
N PHE A 203 2.68 -21.68 -8.44
CA PHE A 203 4.14 -21.63 -8.45
C PHE A 203 4.75 -22.78 -9.24
N THR A 204 4.17 -23.98 -9.15
CA THR A 204 4.60 -25.15 -9.94
C THR A 204 4.41 -24.88 -11.44
N ASP A 205 3.23 -24.39 -11.83
CA ASP A 205 2.93 -24.04 -13.23
C ASP A 205 3.89 -22.97 -13.76
N PHE A 206 4.19 -21.96 -12.93
CA PHE A 206 5.19 -20.95 -13.26
C PHE A 206 6.57 -21.55 -13.51
N LEU A 207 7.06 -22.43 -12.63
CA LEU A 207 8.37 -23.07 -12.78
C LEU A 207 8.43 -23.98 -14.01
N ILE A 208 7.37 -24.76 -14.28
CA ILE A 208 7.26 -25.57 -15.50
C ILE A 208 7.35 -24.68 -16.74
N GLY A 209 6.63 -23.55 -16.72
CA GLY A 209 6.66 -22.58 -17.81
C GLY A 209 8.03 -21.94 -18.07
N LEU A 210 8.96 -21.95 -17.11
CA LEU A 210 10.33 -21.48 -17.33
C LEU A 210 11.22 -22.49 -18.06
N VAL A 211 10.92 -23.79 -17.95
CA VAL A 211 11.71 -24.86 -18.56
C VAL A 211 11.31 -25.10 -20.03
N GLN A 212 10.12 -24.64 -20.41
CA GLN A 212 9.57 -24.80 -21.76
C GLN A 212 9.88 -23.64 -22.71
N VAL A 213 10.78 -22.72 -22.33
CA VAL A 213 11.25 -21.57 -23.14
C VAL A 213 12.58 -21.86 -23.80
#